data_AF-A0A2M7IYV6-F1
#
_entry.id   AF-A0A2M7IYV6-F1
#
_cell.length_a   1.000
_cell.length_b   1.000
_cell.length_c   1.000
_cell.angle_alpha   90.00
_cell.angle_beta   90.00
_cell.angle_gamma   90.00
#
_symmetry.space_group_name_H-M   'P 1'
#
loop_
_entity.id
_entity.type
_entity.pdbx_description
1 polymer ?
#
loop_
_entity_poly.entity_id
_entity_poly.type
_entity_poly.pdbx_seq_one_letter_code
_entity_poly.pdbx_strand_id
1 'polypeptide(L)'
;MKKVIDIISDENDTQGPVWLRKNQGEKKHRERKPAAKIAQKPKKKLPKKMSFALPQIILLAGAVIVAGLTFLAVWFTLNPKLNLSLLQKQTPIEVSAELELNVSQAATTAKIIPAQFLPAIVEKTSTFQATGVAFEDTKAEGVIKVYNNSNPPVDLTLVASTRFLSSGGSKIFRAVEKVILPAPTMSNGKVVGSTANVKVVAQDVGEEYNIGPSKFVVPGLAGGKLYFTIRGESTSAMAGGARKEVGRVSIADRDKAQEGLYKLLRNLLLAEMKEKTPAGFTVDERAIL
;
A
#
# COMPACT_ATOMS: atom_id res chain seq x y z
N MET A 1 37.46 10.79 10.82
CA MET A 1 37.05 9.39 10.52
C MET A 1 35.91 9.01 11.44
N LYS A 2 34.81 8.43 10.93
CA LYS A 2 33.80 7.65 11.68
C LYS A 2 33.23 6.60 10.70
N LYS A 3 32.87 5.42 11.21
CA LYS A 3 32.32 4.28 10.44
C LYS A 3 30.87 4.01 10.81
N VAL A 4 30.15 3.41 9.87
CA VAL A 4 28.86 2.68 10.00
C VAL A 4 29.16 1.17 10.23
N ILE A 5 28.23 0.29 10.63
CA ILE A 5 26.75 0.40 10.60
C ILE A 5 26.13 0.37 12.02
N ASP A 6 25.14 -0.41 12.49
CA ASP A 6 24.39 -1.56 11.95
C ASP A 6 22.95 -1.66 12.51
N ILE A 7 22.20 -2.68 12.09
CA ILE A 7 20.73 -2.84 12.22
C ILE A 7 20.32 -3.69 13.45
N ILE A 8 19.10 -3.46 13.96
CA ILE A 8 18.45 -4.30 14.98
C ILE A 8 17.71 -5.47 14.30
N SER A 9 18.05 -6.72 14.65
CA SER A 9 17.25 -7.93 14.41
C SER A 9 17.68 -9.06 15.37
N ASP A 10 16.71 -9.65 16.06
CA ASP A 10 16.82 -10.82 16.97
C ASP A 10 15.35 -11.29 17.15
N GLU A 11 14.79 -12.22 16.37
CA GLU A 11 14.99 -13.68 16.24
C GLU A 11 14.04 -14.51 17.14
N ASN A 12 13.59 -15.66 16.62
CA ASN A 12 12.78 -16.73 17.24
C ASN A 12 11.28 -16.44 17.59
N ASP A 13 10.35 -17.40 17.47
CA ASP A 13 10.42 -18.77 16.91
C ASP A 13 9.08 -19.22 16.25
N THR A 14 9.12 -20.42 15.68
CA THR A 14 8.26 -21.16 14.77
C THR A 14 6.78 -21.45 15.17
N GLN A 15 5.94 -21.29 14.14
CA GLN A 15 4.88 -22.21 13.63
C GLN A 15 3.72 -22.71 14.52
N GLY A 16 2.54 -22.81 13.89
CA GLY A 16 1.36 -23.56 14.37
C GLY A 16 1.30 -24.98 13.79
N PRO A 17 0.12 -25.58 13.43
CA PRO A 17 -1.23 -25.00 13.39
C PRO A 17 -2.30 -25.80 14.18
N VAL A 18 -3.54 -25.32 14.16
CA VAL A 18 -4.73 -25.95 14.77
C VAL A 18 -5.53 -26.76 13.74
N TRP A 19 -5.69 -28.10 13.90
CA TRP A 19 -6.97 -28.81 13.71
C TRP A 19 -6.95 -30.36 13.83
N LEU A 20 -8.15 -30.91 14.10
CA LEU A 20 -8.71 -32.22 13.68
C LEU A 20 -8.31 -33.55 14.37
N ARG A 21 -9.34 -34.14 15.02
CA ARG A 21 -9.51 -35.57 15.40
C ARG A 21 -8.62 -36.02 16.59
N LYS A 22 -9.02 -37.01 17.40
CA LYS A 22 -10.04 -38.06 17.22
C LYS A 22 -10.76 -38.39 18.55
N ASN A 23 -12.05 -38.69 18.48
CA ASN A 23 -12.82 -39.14 19.64
C ASN A 23 -12.70 -40.68 19.78
N GLN A 24 -12.08 -41.18 20.85
CA GLN A 24 -12.11 -42.59 21.27
C GLN A 24 -11.67 -42.64 22.74
N GLY A 25 -12.42 -43.32 23.61
CA GLY A 25 -12.22 -43.24 25.06
C GLY A 25 -12.01 -44.59 25.74
N GLU A 26 -11.41 -44.56 26.93
CA GLU A 26 -11.31 -45.69 27.84
C GLU A 26 -11.86 -45.36 29.24
N LYS A 27 -11.98 -46.40 30.08
CA LYS A 27 -12.69 -46.37 31.37
C LYS A 27 -11.75 -46.73 32.52
N LYS A 28 -12.20 -46.42 33.74
CA LYS A 28 -11.59 -46.71 35.07
C LYS A 28 -10.61 -45.62 35.55
N HIS A 29 -10.38 -45.43 36.85
CA HIS A 29 -10.90 -46.18 38.02
C HIS A 29 -11.55 -45.26 39.08
N ARG A 30 -12.09 -45.86 40.16
CA ARG A 30 -12.81 -45.17 41.24
C ARG A 30 -11.86 -44.64 42.32
N GLU A 31 -12.27 -43.56 43.00
CA GLU A 31 -12.18 -43.49 44.47
C GLU A 31 -13.32 -42.66 45.09
N ARG A 32 -13.41 -42.54 46.43
CA ARG A 32 -14.69 -42.26 47.14
C ARG A 32 -14.59 -41.30 48.35
N LYS A 33 -15.31 -40.15 48.24
CA LYS A 33 -16.08 -39.48 49.33
C LYS A 33 -15.26 -38.99 50.56
N PRO A 34 -15.87 -38.30 51.58
CA PRO A 34 -17.26 -37.88 51.77
C PRO A 34 -17.48 -36.34 51.85
N ALA A 35 -18.72 -35.92 52.13
CA ALA A 35 -19.14 -34.52 52.22
C ALA A 35 -19.49 -34.10 53.67
N ALA A 36 -19.42 -32.80 53.96
CA ALA A 36 -19.89 -32.18 55.20
C ALA A 36 -21.34 -31.65 55.09
N LYS A 37 -22.02 -31.44 56.23
CA LYS A 37 -23.47 -31.13 56.31
C LYS A 37 -23.79 -29.70 56.77
N ILE A 38 -25.01 -29.27 56.44
CA ILE A 38 -25.68 -28.02 56.83
C ILE A 38 -26.11 -28.07 58.32
N ALA A 39 -26.07 -26.92 59.01
CA ALA A 39 -26.77 -26.67 60.29
C ALA A 39 -27.23 -25.19 60.40
N GLN A 40 -28.13 -24.86 61.33
CA GLN A 40 -28.96 -23.64 61.32
C GLN A 40 -28.77 -22.68 62.53
N LYS A 41 -29.33 -21.47 62.43
CA LYS A 41 -29.32 -20.41 63.46
C LYS A 41 -30.42 -20.59 64.55
N PRO A 42 -30.18 -20.18 65.82
CA PRO A 42 -31.22 -19.86 66.80
C PRO A 42 -31.52 -18.34 66.92
N LYS A 43 -32.56 -17.96 67.69
CA LYS A 43 -33.05 -16.56 67.86
C LYS A 43 -33.16 -16.12 69.34
N LYS A 44 -33.06 -14.79 69.56
CA LYS A 44 -33.66 -13.92 70.61
C LYS A 44 -33.99 -14.47 72.01
N LYS A 45 -33.66 -13.67 73.05
CA LYS A 45 -34.58 -13.31 74.16
C LYS A 45 -34.54 -11.79 74.42
N LEU A 46 -35.49 -11.27 75.22
CA LEU A 46 -35.84 -9.84 75.39
C LEU A 46 -35.99 -9.46 76.91
N PRO A 47 -36.33 -8.21 77.31
CA PRO A 47 -35.78 -7.55 78.52
C PRO A 47 -36.75 -7.45 79.72
N LYS A 48 -36.32 -6.71 80.78
CA LYS A 48 -37.10 -6.04 81.85
C LYS A 48 -36.12 -5.25 82.78
N LYS A 49 -36.46 -4.15 83.49
CA LYS A 49 -37.66 -3.27 83.55
C LYS A 49 -37.36 -1.96 84.32
N MET A 50 -38.29 -0.97 84.25
CA MET A 50 -38.52 0.14 85.21
C MET A 50 -37.48 1.30 85.28
N SER A 51 -37.85 2.58 85.53
CA SER A 51 -39.20 3.20 85.57
C SER A 51 -39.21 4.74 85.53
N PHE A 52 -40.25 5.29 84.87
CA PHE A 52 -40.90 6.61 85.07
C PHE A 52 -40.22 7.93 84.66
N ALA A 53 -41.06 8.93 84.35
CA ALA A 53 -40.82 10.37 84.30
C ALA A 53 -39.90 11.01 83.22
N LEU A 54 -39.72 10.42 82.02
CA LEU A 54 -39.08 11.12 80.87
C LEU A 54 -39.80 11.22 79.50
N PRO A 55 -41.00 10.64 79.23
CA PRO A 55 -41.52 10.57 77.86
C PRO A 55 -41.85 11.93 77.22
N GLN A 56 -42.30 12.92 78.01
CA GLN A 56 -42.68 14.24 77.48
C GLN A 56 -41.47 15.08 77.07
N ILE A 57 -40.35 15.01 77.81
CA ILE A 57 -39.11 15.73 77.46
C ILE A 57 -38.51 15.15 76.18
N ILE A 58 -38.54 13.82 76.02
CA ILE A 58 -38.06 13.15 74.80
C ILE A 58 -38.94 13.50 73.59
N LEU A 59 -40.26 13.60 73.76
CA LEU A 59 -41.17 14.07 72.70
C LEU A 59 -40.91 15.53 72.31
N LEU A 60 -40.71 16.43 73.29
CA LEU A 60 -40.48 17.85 73.02
C LEU A 60 -39.11 18.09 72.38
N ALA A 61 -38.06 17.43 72.88
CA ALA A 61 -36.72 17.46 72.28
C ALA A 61 -36.72 16.84 70.87
N GLY A 62 -37.45 15.74 70.67
CA GLY A 62 -37.65 15.14 69.35
C GLY A 62 -38.33 16.11 68.37
N ALA A 63 -39.38 16.81 68.80
CA ALA A 63 -40.05 17.82 67.98
C ALA A 63 -39.12 19.00 67.64
N VAL A 64 -38.30 19.48 68.57
CA VAL A 64 -37.31 20.55 68.33
C VAL A 64 -36.20 20.09 67.38
N ILE A 65 -35.71 18.86 67.51
CA ILE A 65 -34.70 18.28 66.59
C ILE A 65 -35.28 18.10 65.19
N VAL A 66 -36.52 17.60 65.06
CA VAL A 66 -37.20 17.48 63.76
C VAL A 66 -37.44 18.86 63.15
N ALA A 67 -37.91 19.84 63.92
CA ALA A 67 -38.08 21.22 63.46
C ALA A 67 -36.76 21.82 62.97
N GLY A 68 -35.68 21.70 63.76
CA GLY A 68 -34.35 22.16 63.38
C GLY A 68 -33.81 21.48 62.11
N LEU A 69 -34.00 20.16 61.96
CA LEU A 69 -33.63 19.43 60.75
C LEU A 69 -34.47 19.83 59.53
N THR A 70 -35.77 20.07 59.69
CA THR A 70 -36.60 20.61 58.59
C THR A 70 -36.20 22.03 58.22
N PHE A 71 -35.84 22.88 59.19
CA PHE A 71 -35.35 24.23 58.92
C PHE A 71 -34.00 24.21 58.19
N LEU A 72 -33.07 23.35 58.60
CA LEU A 72 -31.79 23.13 57.91
C LEU A 72 -31.99 22.57 56.49
N ALA A 73 -32.92 21.64 56.28
CA ALA A 73 -33.25 21.12 54.96
C ALA A 73 -33.84 22.21 54.06
N VAL A 74 -34.82 22.97 54.55
CA VAL A 74 -35.44 24.10 53.84
C VAL A 74 -34.38 25.15 53.51
N TRP A 75 -33.55 25.57 54.47
CA TRP A 75 -32.45 26.49 54.26
C TRP A 75 -31.46 25.99 53.20
N PHE A 76 -31.11 24.70 53.21
CA PHE A 76 -30.22 24.13 52.19
C PHE A 76 -30.86 24.14 50.79
N THR A 77 -32.16 23.82 50.68
CA THR A 77 -32.90 23.88 49.40
C THR A 77 -33.15 25.29 48.88
N LEU A 78 -33.18 26.31 49.75
CA LEU A 78 -33.41 27.71 49.38
C LEU A 78 -32.16 28.44 48.85
N ASN A 79 -30.98 27.81 48.86
CA ASN A 79 -29.78 28.41 48.24
C ASN A 79 -29.94 28.46 46.71
N PRO A 80 -30.01 29.64 46.07
CA PRO A 80 -30.20 29.74 44.63
C PRO A 80 -28.92 29.31 43.89
N LYS A 81 -28.90 28.07 43.41
CA LYS A 81 -27.85 27.58 42.50
C LYS A 81 -27.98 28.31 41.16
N LEU A 82 -27.19 29.37 40.99
CA LEU A 82 -27.16 30.19 39.78
C LEU A 82 -26.57 29.41 38.60
N ASN A 83 -27.40 28.61 37.94
CA ASN A 83 -27.05 27.91 36.70
C ASN A 83 -27.01 28.91 35.54
N LEU A 84 -25.86 29.55 35.33
CA LEU A 84 -25.58 30.39 34.17
C LEU A 84 -25.49 29.56 32.88
N SER A 85 -26.66 29.18 32.35
CA SER A 85 -26.77 28.61 31.01
C SER A 85 -26.62 29.72 29.97
N LEU A 86 -25.38 29.98 29.56
CA LEU A 86 -25.04 30.87 28.45
C LEU A 86 -25.44 30.22 27.12
N LEU A 87 -26.74 30.25 26.82
CA LEU A 87 -27.27 29.96 25.50
C LEU A 87 -26.86 31.09 24.54
N GLN A 88 -25.64 31.00 24.01
CA GLN A 88 -25.12 31.91 23.00
C GLN A 88 -25.93 31.74 21.71
N LYS A 89 -27.05 32.47 21.60
CA LYS A 89 -27.91 32.49 20.42
C LYS A 89 -27.20 33.25 19.29
N GLN A 90 -26.29 32.56 18.61
CA GLN A 90 -25.68 33.04 17.38
C GLN A 90 -26.78 33.14 16.32
N THR A 91 -27.33 34.33 16.12
CA THR A 91 -28.05 34.68 14.91
C THR A 91 -27.01 34.91 13.81
N PRO A 92 -26.90 34.06 12.78
CA PRO A 92 -26.10 34.41 11.63
C PRO A 92 -26.71 35.66 11.01
N ILE A 93 -25.94 36.75 10.95
CA ILE A 93 -26.32 37.91 10.16
C ILE A 93 -25.95 37.56 8.72
N GLU A 94 -26.86 36.85 8.05
CA GLU A 94 -26.77 36.60 6.61
C GLU A 94 -26.94 37.95 5.89
N VAL A 95 -25.82 38.63 5.65
CA VAL A 95 -25.76 39.80 4.78
C VAL A 95 -25.87 39.30 3.34
N SER A 96 -27.10 38.93 2.94
CA SER A 96 -27.47 38.63 1.56
C SER A 96 -27.48 39.93 0.74
N ALA A 97 -26.29 40.50 0.55
CA ALA A 97 -26.10 41.57 -0.40
C ALA A 97 -26.07 40.97 -1.81
N GLU A 98 -27.17 41.12 -2.54
CA GLU A 98 -27.21 40.88 -3.98
C GLU A 98 -26.34 41.97 -4.65
N LEU A 99 -25.07 41.62 -4.92
CA LEU A 99 -24.14 42.49 -5.63
C LEU A 99 -24.44 42.43 -7.13
N GLU A 100 -25.22 43.38 -7.62
CA GLU A 100 -25.37 43.62 -9.06
C GLU A 100 -24.05 44.17 -9.63
N LEU A 101 -23.27 43.30 -10.28
CA LEU A 101 -22.02 43.66 -10.96
C LEU A 101 -22.32 44.41 -12.28
N ASN A 102 -22.63 45.70 -12.17
CA ASN A 102 -22.94 46.54 -13.32
C ASN A 102 -21.64 47.11 -13.95
N VAL A 103 -21.29 46.59 -15.13
CA VAL A 103 -20.04 46.90 -15.86
C VAL A 103 -20.08 48.29 -16.54
N SER A 104 -21.19 49.03 -16.46
CA SER A 104 -21.45 50.20 -17.32
C SER A 104 -21.58 51.56 -16.60
N GLN A 105 -21.48 51.65 -15.26
CA GLN A 105 -21.68 52.91 -14.55
C GLN A 105 -20.67 53.19 -13.43
N ALA A 106 -20.01 54.34 -13.49
CA ALA A 106 -19.12 54.87 -12.44
C ALA A 106 -19.92 55.55 -11.30
N ALA A 107 -20.93 54.87 -10.76
CA ALA A 107 -21.92 55.43 -9.84
C ALA A 107 -21.91 54.71 -8.47
N THR A 108 -21.10 55.20 -7.54
CA THR A 108 -20.98 54.67 -6.17
C THR A 108 -22.21 55.00 -5.31
N THR A 109 -23.32 54.31 -5.56
CA THR A 109 -24.39 54.13 -4.58
C THR A 109 -24.04 52.99 -3.64
N ALA A 110 -24.55 53.02 -2.40
CA ALA A 110 -24.08 52.18 -1.28
C ALA A 110 -24.33 50.65 -1.38
N LYS A 111 -24.63 50.13 -2.58
CA LYS A 111 -24.78 48.70 -2.89
C LYS A 111 -24.13 48.26 -4.21
N ILE A 112 -23.63 49.18 -5.04
CA ILE A 112 -23.06 48.86 -6.36
C ILE A 112 -21.55 49.09 -6.34
N ILE A 113 -20.78 48.05 -6.68
CA ILE A 113 -19.33 48.13 -6.87
C ILE A 113 -19.07 48.24 -8.38
N PRO A 114 -18.51 49.35 -8.90
CA PRO A 114 -18.17 49.47 -10.31
C PRO A 114 -17.01 48.53 -10.64
N ALA A 115 -17.25 47.56 -11.53
CA ALA A 115 -16.28 46.55 -11.93
C ALA A 115 -16.07 46.58 -13.45
N GLN A 116 -14.81 46.61 -13.90
CA GLN A 116 -14.46 46.58 -15.32
C GLN A 116 -13.84 45.22 -15.67
N PHE A 117 -14.31 44.58 -16.75
CA PHE A 117 -13.70 43.37 -17.26
C PHE A 117 -12.53 43.73 -18.19
N LEU A 118 -11.30 43.38 -17.80
CA LEU A 118 -10.11 43.47 -18.65
C LEU A 118 -9.67 42.07 -19.09
N PRO A 119 -9.84 41.70 -20.37
CA PRO A 119 -9.27 40.46 -20.90
C PRO A 119 -7.76 40.60 -21.08
N ALA A 120 -7.00 39.70 -20.44
CA ALA A 120 -5.56 39.52 -20.65
C ALA A 120 -5.27 38.03 -20.83
N ILE A 121 -4.36 37.70 -21.75
CA ILE A 121 -4.01 36.32 -22.13
C ILE A 121 -2.49 36.23 -22.20
N VAL A 122 -1.89 35.42 -21.32
CA VAL A 122 -0.45 35.18 -21.27
C VAL A 122 -0.17 33.74 -21.65
N GLU A 123 0.56 33.53 -22.74
CA GLU A 123 1.11 32.23 -23.12
C GLU A 123 2.61 32.19 -22.86
N LYS A 124 3.12 31.06 -22.34
CA LYS A 124 4.56 30.87 -22.12
C LYS A 124 4.96 29.40 -22.17
N THR A 125 6.00 29.11 -22.94
CA THR A 125 6.69 27.81 -22.93
C THR A 125 7.86 27.86 -21.95
N SER A 126 8.11 26.76 -21.24
CA SER A 126 9.25 26.62 -20.33
C SER A 126 9.77 25.18 -20.34
N THR A 127 11.08 25.00 -20.13
CA THR A 127 11.74 23.70 -20.11
C THR A 127 12.05 23.26 -18.69
N PHE A 128 11.78 22.00 -18.38
CA PHE A 128 11.98 21.40 -17.07
C PHE A 128 12.83 20.15 -17.20
N GLN A 129 13.72 19.89 -16.23
CA GLN A 129 14.53 18.68 -16.20
C GLN A 129 13.70 17.50 -15.73
N ALA A 130 13.78 16.37 -16.44
CA ALA A 130 13.21 15.11 -15.99
C ALA A 130 14.19 14.44 -15.01
N THR A 131 13.72 14.09 -13.82
CA THR A 131 14.50 13.38 -12.79
C THR A 131 14.13 11.90 -12.66
N GLY A 132 13.04 11.47 -13.34
CA GLY A 132 12.64 10.08 -13.38
C GLY A 132 13.59 9.17 -14.18
N VAL A 133 13.72 7.94 -13.68
CA VAL A 133 14.54 6.87 -14.23
C VAL A 133 13.65 5.70 -14.63
N ALA A 134 13.96 5.06 -15.75
CA ALA A 134 13.43 3.75 -16.13
C ALA A 134 14.57 2.81 -16.55
N PHE A 135 14.33 1.51 -16.54
CA PHE A 135 15.24 0.52 -17.11
C PHE A 135 14.75 0.10 -18.49
N GLU A 136 15.66 0.12 -19.47
CA GLU A 136 15.49 -0.55 -20.76
C GLU A 136 16.21 -1.90 -20.68
N ASP A 137 15.39 -2.95 -20.57
CA ASP A 137 15.78 -4.31 -20.23
C ASP A 137 15.74 -5.20 -21.49
N THR A 138 16.90 -5.60 -22.01
CA THR A 138 17.01 -6.45 -23.22
C THR A 138 17.63 -7.82 -22.90
N LYS A 139 17.22 -8.84 -23.65
CA LYS A 139 17.66 -10.24 -23.45
C LYS A 139 18.65 -10.64 -24.52
N ALA A 140 19.63 -11.48 -24.16
CA ALA A 140 20.58 -12.01 -25.13
C ALA A 140 19.90 -13.03 -26.05
N GLU A 141 20.12 -12.90 -27.35
CA GLU A 141 19.63 -13.80 -28.38
C GLU A 141 20.78 -14.47 -29.14
N GLY A 142 20.47 -15.56 -29.83
CA GLY A 142 21.39 -16.22 -30.75
C GLY A 142 20.83 -17.52 -31.32
N VAL A 143 21.72 -18.34 -31.89
CA VAL A 143 21.35 -19.61 -32.53
C VAL A 143 22.17 -20.75 -31.95
N ILE A 144 21.48 -21.80 -31.50
CA ILE A 144 22.08 -23.07 -31.10
C ILE A 144 21.85 -24.08 -32.23
N LYS A 145 22.92 -24.71 -32.70
CA LYS A 145 22.84 -25.90 -33.55
C LYS A 145 22.65 -27.12 -32.65
N VAL A 146 21.51 -27.78 -32.78
CA VAL A 146 21.18 -28.98 -32.00
C VAL A 146 21.43 -30.22 -32.85
N TYR A 147 22.14 -31.18 -32.27
CA TYR A 147 22.53 -32.46 -32.87
C TYR A 147 21.67 -33.59 -32.32
N ASN A 148 21.21 -34.49 -33.18
CA ASN A 148 20.51 -35.72 -32.79
C ASN A 148 21.36 -36.95 -33.13
N ASN A 149 21.87 -37.62 -32.10
CA ASN A 149 22.59 -38.90 -32.21
C ASN A 149 21.81 -40.06 -31.56
N SER A 150 20.47 -40.02 -31.59
CA SER A 150 19.61 -41.05 -30.99
C SER A 150 19.82 -42.44 -31.61
N ASN A 151 19.77 -43.46 -30.77
CA ASN A 151 19.75 -44.86 -31.18
C ASN A 151 18.76 -45.63 -30.26
N PRO A 152 17.63 -46.17 -30.77
CA PRO A 152 17.20 -46.15 -32.18
C PRO A 152 16.97 -44.72 -32.72
N PRO A 153 17.07 -44.50 -34.05
CA PRO A 153 16.79 -43.21 -34.66
C PRO A 153 15.34 -42.75 -34.43
N VAL A 154 15.15 -41.56 -33.88
CA VAL A 154 13.82 -40.98 -33.60
C VAL A 154 13.82 -39.47 -33.86
N ASP A 155 12.77 -38.96 -34.51
CA ASP A 155 12.49 -37.52 -34.66
C ASP A 155 12.13 -36.89 -33.31
N LEU A 156 12.68 -35.71 -33.01
CA LEU A 156 12.37 -34.98 -31.79
C LEU A 156 11.77 -33.61 -32.11
N THR A 157 10.51 -33.40 -31.72
CA THR A 157 9.94 -32.04 -31.69
C THR A 157 10.42 -31.30 -30.45
N LEU A 158 11.17 -30.22 -30.65
CA LEU A 158 11.48 -29.23 -29.62
C LEU A 158 10.37 -28.18 -29.63
N VAL A 159 9.64 -28.03 -28.52
CA VAL A 159 8.56 -27.03 -28.40
C VAL A 159 9.13 -25.63 -28.17
N ALA A 160 8.37 -24.59 -28.51
CA ALA A 160 8.69 -23.23 -28.09
C ALA A 160 8.87 -23.16 -26.56
N SER A 161 9.75 -22.28 -26.09
CA SER A 161 10.25 -22.17 -24.70
C SER A 161 11.08 -23.34 -24.15
N THR A 162 11.41 -24.37 -24.96
CA THR A 162 12.33 -25.46 -24.56
C THR A 162 13.64 -24.91 -24.02
N ARG A 163 14.03 -25.35 -22.82
CA ARG A 163 15.22 -24.89 -22.11
C ARG A 163 16.50 -25.52 -22.65
N PHE A 164 17.53 -24.71 -22.85
CA PHE A 164 18.91 -25.08 -23.10
C PHE A 164 19.78 -24.53 -21.98
N LEU A 165 20.56 -25.38 -21.32
CA LEU A 165 21.49 -25.02 -20.23
C LEU A 165 22.91 -25.02 -20.78
N SER A 166 23.65 -23.93 -20.63
CA SER A 166 25.06 -23.83 -21.04
C SER A 166 25.97 -24.76 -20.21
N SER A 167 27.01 -25.31 -20.83
CA SER A 167 28.06 -26.06 -20.13
C SER A 167 29.04 -25.17 -19.35
N GLY A 168 29.06 -23.86 -19.64
CA GLY A 168 29.99 -22.90 -19.00
C GLY A 168 29.44 -22.24 -17.73
N GLY A 169 28.16 -22.45 -17.40
CA GLY A 169 27.52 -21.86 -16.23
C GLY A 169 26.01 -22.05 -16.24
N SER A 170 25.35 -21.65 -15.15
CA SER A 170 23.90 -21.85 -14.89
C SER A 170 22.94 -21.08 -15.81
N LYS A 171 23.41 -20.57 -16.96
CA LYS A 171 22.65 -19.74 -17.90
C LYS A 171 21.70 -20.59 -18.74
N ILE A 172 20.41 -20.25 -18.66
CA ILE A 172 19.32 -20.92 -19.38
C ILE A 172 18.87 -20.04 -20.54
N PHE A 173 18.88 -20.63 -21.73
CA PHE A 173 18.30 -20.06 -22.96
C PHE A 173 17.05 -20.87 -23.34
N ARG A 174 16.16 -20.27 -24.14
CA ARG A 174 14.85 -20.83 -24.46
C ARG A 174 14.58 -20.72 -25.95
N ALA A 175 14.09 -21.81 -26.57
CA ALA A 175 13.67 -21.82 -27.96
C ALA A 175 12.59 -20.74 -28.20
N VAL A 176 12.78 -19.88 -29.20
CA VAL A 176 11.78 -18.87 -29.58
C VAL A 176 10.57 -19.54 -30.26
N GLU A 177 10.84 -20.53 -31.11
CA GLU A 177 9.84 -21.21 -31.95
C GLU A 177 9.89 -22.74 -31.77
N LYS A 178 8.87 -23.45 -32.27
CA LYS A 178 8.88 -24.92 -32.36
C LYS A 178 9.83 -25.34 -33.48
N VAL A 179 10.79 -26.22 -33.19
CA VAL A 179 11.73 -26.77 -34.17
C VAL A 179 11.63 -28.30 -34.19
N ILE A 180 11.54 -28.87 -35.38
CA ILE A 180 11.60 -30.33 -35.58
C ILE A 180 13.07 -30.69 -35.83
N LEU A 181 13.62 -31.52 -34.95
CA LEU A 181 14.97 -32.07 -35.05
C LEU A 181 14.85 -33.49 -35.61
N PRO A 182 15.21 -33.73 -36.90
CA PRO A 182 14.97 -35.02 -37.55
C PRO A 182 15.78 -36.16 -36.91
N ALA A 183 15.38 -37.40 -37.17
CA ALA A 183 16.12 -38.59 -36.79
C ALA A 183 17.54 -38.61 -37.43
N PRO A 184 18.55 -39.21 -36.77
CA PRO A 184 19.81 -39.53 -37.42
C PRO A 184 19.61 -40.61 -38.49
N THR A 185 20.49 -40.63 -39.49
CA THR A 185 20.48 -41.69 -40.52
C THR A 185 21.46 -42.79 -40.17
N MET A 186 21.22 -44.01 -40.69
CA MET A 186 22.15 -45.13 -40.56
C MET A 186 22.93 -45.27 -41.86
N SER A 187 24.26 -45.21 -41.80
CA SER A 187 25.16 -45.41 -42.94
C SER A 187 26.30 -46.34 -42.56
N ASN A 188 26.51 -47.40 -43.35
CA ASN A 188 27.54 -48.42 -43.13
C ASN A 188 27.57 -48.98 -41.68
N GLY A 189 26.38 -49.22 -41.11
CA GLY A 189 26.20 -49.71 -39.74
C GLY A 189 26.43 -48.68 -38.63
N LYS A 190 26.74 -47.42 -38.95
CA LYS A 190 27.01 -46.34 -37.99
C LYS A 190 25.88 -45.31 -38.00
N VAL A 191 25.61 -44.72 -36.83
CA VAL A 191 24.70 -43.59 -36.66
C VAL A 191 25.37 -42.32 -37.21
N VAL A 192 24.73 -41.67 -38.17
CA VAL A 192 25.12 -40.35 -38.69
C VAL A 192 24.19 -39.31 -38.11
N GLY A 193 24.74 -38.44 -37.26
CA GLY A 193 23.96 -37.43 -36.53
C GLY A 193 23.26 -36.43 -37.44
N SER A 194 21.99 -36.15 -37.15
CA SER A 194 21.26 -35.05 -37.80
C SER A 194 21.50 -33.72 -37.06
N THR A 195 21.17 -32.59 -37.69
CA THR A 195 21.20 -31.27 -37.02
C THR A 195 20.03 -30.37 -37.40
N ALA A 196 19.56 -29.56 -36.45
CA ALA A 196 18.67 -28.43 -36.69
C ALA A 196 19.19 -27.15 -36.00
N ASN A 197 18.96 -25.98 -36.61
CA ASN A 197 19.28 -24.69 -35.99
C ASN A 197 18.06 -24.21 -35.19
N VAL A 198 18.28 -23.77 -33.95
CA VAL A 198 17.23 -23.27 -33.05
C VAL A 198 17.56 -21.84 -32.65
N LYS A 199 16.67 -20.88 -32.98
CA LYS A 199 16.74 -19.52 -32.43
C LYS A 199 16.42 -19.57 -30.94
N VAL A 200 17.23 -18.92 -30.11
CA VAL A 200 17.04 -18.88 -28.66
C VAL A 200 17.16 -17.46 -28.10
N VAL A 201 16.42 -17.22 -27.03
CA VAL A 201 16.50 -16.03 -26.18
C VAL A 201 16.88 -16.43 -24.76
N ALA A 202 17.62 -15.59 -24.05
CA ALA A 202 17.92 -15.78 -22.64
C ALA A 202 16.63 -15.90 -21.81
N GLN A 203 16.68 -16.66 -20.70
CA GLN A 203 15.55 -16.72 -19.78
C GLN A 203 15.30 -15.35 -19.14
N ASP A 204 16.37 -14.69 -18.68
CA ASP A 204 16.33 -13.45 -17.91
C ASP A 204 17.02 -12.31 -18.67
N VAL A 205 17.02 -11.11 -18.10
CA VAL A 205 17.60 -9.88 -18.66
C VAL A 205 19.01 -9.68 -18.09
N GLY A 206 19.95 -9.24 -18.93
CA GLY A 206 21.25 -8.76 -18.46
C GLY A 206 22.43 -9.12 -19.38
N GLU A 207 23.55 -8.41 -19.18
CA GLU A 207 24.77 -8.60 -19.96
C GLU A 207 25.47 -9.93 -19.67
N GLU A 208 25.20 -10.54 -18.52
CA GLU A 208 25.78 -11.82 -18.11
C GLU A 208 25.19 -13.03 -18.87
N TYR A 209 24.24 -12.78 -19.76
CA TYR A 209 23.75 -13.73 -20.77
C TYR A 209 24.43 -13.56 -22.15
N ASN A 210 25.28 -12.55 -22.36
CA ASN A 210 26.10 -12.38 -23.56
C ASN A 210 27.32 -13.33 -23.56
N ILE A 211 27.05 -14.64 -23.60
CA ILE A 211 28.09 -15.67 -23.54
C ILE A 211 28.71 -15.93 -24.92
N GLY A 212 30.00 -16.25 -24.96
CA GLY A 212 30.69 -16.72 -26.17
C GLY A 212 30.18 -18.08 -26.69
N PRO A 213 30.74 -18.57 -27.80
CA PRO A 213 30.47 -19.91 -28.34
C PRO A 213 30.51 -20.99 -27.25
N SER A 214 29.44 -21.76 -27.11
CA SER A 214 29.23 -22.63 -25.95
C SER A 214 28.49 -23.92 -26.30
N LYS A 215 28.60 -24.94 -25.44
CA LYS A 215 27.86 -26.20 -25.56
C LYS A 215 26.65 -26.16 -24.64
N PHE A 216 25.58 -26.85 -25.03
CA PHE A 216 24.29 -26.81 -24.35
C PHE A 216 23.70 -28.21 -24.17
N VAL A 217 23.04 -28.42 -23.05
CA VAL A 217 22.21 -29.61 -22.77
C VAL A 217 20.74 -29.22 -22.65
N VAL A 218 19.83 -30.15 -22.93
CA VAL A 218 18.38 -29.93 -22.80
C VAL A 218 17.92 -30.59 -21.49
N PRO A 219 17.87 -29.88 -20.35
CA PRO A 219 17.49 -30.47 -19.06
C PRO A 219 16.08 -31.07 -19.04
N GLY A 220 15.19 -30.65 -19.95
CA GLY A 220 13.86 -31.25 -20.13
C GLY A 220 13.85 -32.69 -20.64
N LEU A 221 15.00 -33.24 -21.08
CA LEU A 221 15.15 -34.65 -21.46
C LEU A 221 15.77 -35.53 -20.36
N ALA A 222 16.19 -34.94 -19.23
CA ALA A 222 16.91 -35.62 -18.17
C ALA A 222 16.15 -36.83 -17.61
N GLY A 223 16.88 -37.90 -17.28
CA GLY A 223 16.33 -39.21 -16.92
C GLY A 223 15.98 -40.11 -18.13
N GLY A 224 15.78 -39.53 -19.33
CA GLY A 224 15.60 -40.29 -20.57
C GLY A 224 16.89 -40.60 -21.31
N LYS A 225 16.91 -41.67 -22.13
CA LYS A 225 18.05 -42.01 -23.01
C LYS A 225 18.47 -40.85 -23.92
N LEU A 226 17.50 -40.06 -24.38
CA LEU A 226 17.72 -38.91 -25.27
C LEU A 226 18.59 -37.81 -24.63
N TYR A 227 18.64 -37.69 -23.30
CA TYR A 227 19.48 -36.70 -22.61
C TYR A 227 20.96 -36.79 -22.99
N PHE A 228 21.45 -38.01 -23.23
CA PHE A 228 22.86 -38.26 -23.52
C PHE A 228 23.18 -38.10 -25.02
N THR A 229 22.18 -38.24 -25.90
CA THR A 229 22.32 -38.25 -27.37
C THR A 229 21.92 -36.95 -28.06
N ILE A 230 21.10 -36.10 -27.42
CA ILE A 230 20.73 -34.77 -27.91
C ILE A 230 21.60 -33.71 -27.25
N ARG A 231 22.32 -32.90 -28.03
CA ARG A 231 23.18 -31.80 -27.52
C ARG A 231 23.10 -30.58 -28.41
N GLY A 232 23.26 -29.39 -27.84
CA GLY A 232 23.38 -28.13 -28.56
C GLY A 232 24.81 -27.59 -28.55
N GLU A 233 25.14 -26.77 -29.54
CA GLU A 233 26.38 -25.99 -29.61
C GLU A 233 26.09 -24.67 -30.34
N SER A 234 26.59 -23.54 -29.86
CA SER A 234 26.59 -22.29 -30.61
C SER A 234 27.99 -22.02 -31.17
N THR A 235 28.09 -21.82 -32.48
CA THR A 235 29.32 -21.37 -33.15
C THR A 235 29.52 -19.86 -33.01
N SER A 236 28.43 -19.14 -32.75
CA SER A 236 28.39 -17.70 -32.47
C SER A 236 28.20 -17.44 -30.98
N ALA A 237 28.57 -16.24 -30.54
CA ALA A 237 28.18 -15.73 -29.23
C ALA A 237 26.67 -15.45 -29.17
N MET A 238 26.12 -15.50 -27.95
CA MET A 238 24.82 -14.90 -27.62
C MET A 238 25.05 -13.41 -27.35
N ALA A 239 24.16 -12.54 -27.83
CA ALA A 239 24.36 -11.09 -27.77
C ALA A 239 23.03 -10.32 -27.63
N GLY A 240 23.10 -9.06 -27.19
CA GLY A 240 21.92 -8.19 -27.05
C GLY A 240 21.28 -8.18 -25.65
N GLY A 241 21.80 -8.98 -24.70
CA GLY A 241 21.43 -8.86 -23.30
C GLY A 241 22.03 -7.60 -22.70
N ALA A 242 21.20 -6.73 -22.11
CA ALA A 242 21.63 -5.51 -21.46
C ALA A 242 20.57 -5.02 -20.48
N ARG A 243 20.99 -4.17 -19.54
CA ARG A 243 20.09 -3.44 -18.65
C ARG A 243 20.56 -1.99 -18.58
N LYS A 244 19.89 -1.12 -19.34
CA LYS A 244 20.29 0.29 -19.47
C LYS A 244 19.40 1.18 -18.62
N GLU A 245 20.02 2.15 -17.97
CA GLU A 245 19.30 3.22 -17.31
C GLU A 245 18.93 4.29 -18.36
N VAL A 246 17.64 4.62 -18.48
CA VAL A 246 17.13 5.61 -19.43
C VAL A 246 16.29 6.66 -18.71
N GLY A 247 16.55 7.93 -18.99
CA GLY A 247 15.79 9.04 -18.43
C GLY A 247 14.34 9.00 -18.92
N ARG A 248 13.38 9.11 -17.99
CA ARG A 248 11.94 9.11 -18.29
C ARG A 248 11.26 10.17 -17.44
N VAL A 249 10.42 11.00 -18.07
CA VAL A 249 9.58 11.97 -17.35
C VAL A 249 8.69 11.23 -16.34
N SER A 250 8.93 11.42 -15.04
CA SER A 250 8.08 10.87 -13.99
C SER A 250 6.81 11.70 -13.79
N ILE A 251 5.83 11.17 -13.07
CA ILE A 251 4.63 11.92 -12.69
C ILE A 251 5.04 13.15 -11.86
N ALA A 252 5.92 12.98 -10.88
CA ALA A 252 6.44 14.07 -10.05
C ALA A 252 7.22 15.14 -10.84
N ASP A 253 7.84 14.81 -11.97
CA ASP A 253 8.44 15.82 -12.87
C ASP A 253 7.35 16.65 -13.56
N ARG A 254 6.26 16.01 -14.02
CA ARG A 254 5.12 16.69 -14.64
C ARG A 254 4.40 17.61 -13.65
N ASP A 255 4.18 17.14 -12.43
CA ASP A 255 3.47 17.91 -11.40
C ASP A 255 4.28 19.16 -11.02
N LYS A 256 5.60 19.01 -10.81
CA LYS A 256 6.52 20.14 -10.57
C LYS A 256 6.60 21.11 -11.76
N ALA A 257 6.60 20.59 -12.99
CA ALA A 257 6.60 21.41 -14.20
C ALA A 257 5.29 22.22 -14.33
N GLN A 258 4.15 21.59 -14.05
CA GLN A 258 2.84 22.23 -14.06
C GLN A 258 2.72 23.29 -12.95
N GLU A 259 3.12 22.98 -11.71
CA GLU A 259 3.19 23.96 -10.62
C GLU A 259 4.12 25.14 -10.94
N GLY A 260 5.31 24.86 -11.49
CA GLY A 260 6.29 25.88 -11.84
C GLY A 260 5.79 26.80 -12.94
N LEU A 261 5.22 26.23 -14.01
CA LEU A 261 4.64 26.99 -15.11
C LEU A 261 3.43 27.80 -14.66
N TYR A 262 2.56 27.22 -13.82
CA TYR A 262 1.40 27.92 -13.24
C TYR A 262 1.81 29.14 -12.42
N LYS A 263 2.80 28.99 -11.53
CA LYS A 263 3.34 30.11 -10.73
C LYS A 263 3.97 31.19 -11.62
N LEU A 264 4.66 30.81 -12.70
CA LEU A 264 5.21 31.75 -13.68
C LEU A 264 4.14 32.51 -14.47
N LEU A 265 3.11 31.82 -14.97
CA LEU A 265 2.01 32.43 -15.72
C LEU A 265 1.20 33.37 -14.83
N ARG A 266 0.85 32.94 -13.61
CA ARG A 266 0.14 33.76 -12.61
C ARG A 266 0.88 35.06 -12.31
N ASN A 267 2.21 34.99 -12.12
CA ASN A 267 3.03 36.17 -11.86
C ASN A 267 3.13 37.13 -13.05
N LEU A 268 3.16 36.61 -14.28
CA LEU A 268 3.17 37.44 -15.50
C LEU A 268 1.82 38.10 -15.75
N LEU A 269 0.72 37.37 -15.59
CA LEU A 269 -0.63 37.88 -15.72
C LEU A 269 -0.95 38.93 -14.64
N LEU A 270 -0.47 38.73 -13.41
CA LEU A 270 -0.48 39.75 -12.35
C LEU A 270 0.27 41.03 -12.73
N ALA A 271 1.42 40.92 -13.40
CA ALA A 271 2.18 42.08 -13.84
C ALA A 271 1.47 42.83 -14.98
N GLU A 272 1.03 42.12 -16.02
CA GLU A 272 0.32 42.69 -17.17
C GLU A 272 -1.00 43.35 -16.74
N MET A 273 -1.78 42.72 -15.86
CA MET A 273 -3.01 43.32 -15.34
C MET A 273 -2.72 44.57 -14.50
N LYS A 274 -1.65 44.59 -13.69
CA LYS A 274 -1.25 45.79 -12.93
C LYS A 274 -0.77 46.93 -13.84
N GLU A 275 -0.12 46.63 -14.96
CA GLU A 275 0.26 47.62 -15.98
C GLU A 275 -0.98 48.17 -16.73
N LYS A 276 -1.97 47.32 -17.03
CA LYS A 276 -3.20 47.69 -17.76
C LYS A 276 -4.32 48.25 -16.88
N THR A 277 -4.15 48.30 -15.55
CA THR A 277 -5.19 48.78 -14.62
C THR A 277 -5.33 50.31 -14.68
N PRO A 278 -6.53 50.86 -14.97
CA PRO A 278 -6.75 52.31 -14.95
C PRO A 278 -6.61 52.89 -13.53
N ALA A 279 -6.14 54.13 -13.45
CA ALA A 279 -5.96 54.83 -12.17
C ALA A 279 -7.27 54.89 -11.36
N GLY A 280 -7.25 54.36 -10.14
CA GLY A 280 -8.42 54.30 -9.24
C GLY A 280 -8.97 52.88 -9.02
N PHE A 281 -8.58 51.89 -9.83
CA PHE A 281 -8.98 50.50 -9.67
C PHE A 281 -7.91 49.65 -8.96
N THR A 282 -8.33 48.54 -8.35
CA THR A 282 -7.45 47.53 -7.75
C THR A 282 -7.72 46.14 -8.34
N VAL A 283 -6.65 45.37 -8.58
CA VAL A 283 -6.75 44.00 -9.07
C VAL A 283 -7.08 43.06 -7.92
N ASP A 284 -8.18 42.30 -8.02
CA ASP A 284 -8.39 41.14 -7.14
C ASP A 284 -7.54 39.97 -7.63
N GLU A 285 -6.45 39.70 -6.91
CA GLU A 285 -5.50 38.63 -7.25
C GLU A 285 -6.12 37.22 -7.16
N ARG A 286 -7.36 37.08 -6.64
CA ARG A 286 -8.12 35.81 -6.62
C ARG A 286 -8.92 35.56 -7.89
N ALA A 287 -9.22 36.61 -8.67
CA ALA A 287 -9.92 36.49 -9.95
C ALA A 287 -9.03 35.93 -11.08
N ILE A 288 -7.71 35.85 -10.83
CA ILE A 288 -6.73 35.23 -11.73
C ILE A 288 -6.77 33.71 -11.51
N LEU A 289 -7.23 32.99 -12.52
CA LEU A 289 -7.28 31.53 -12.59
C LEU A 289 -5.93 30.92 -12.96
#